data_AF-A0A1M3MKE3-F1
#
_entry.id   AF-A0A1M3MKE3-F1
#
_cell.length_a   1.000
_cell.length_b   1.000
_cell.length_c   1.000
_cell.angle_alpha   90.00
_cell.angle_beta   90.00
_cell.angle_gamma   90.00
#
_symmetry.space_group_name_H-M   'P 1'
#
loop_
_entity.id
_entity.type
_entity.pdbx_description
1 polymer ?
#
loop_
_entity_poly.entity_id
_entity_poly.type
_entity_poly.pdbx_seq_one_letter_code
_entity_poly.pdbx_strand_id
1 'polypeptide(L)'
;MSTQVQLRRGSTAQHESFTSALAEVTVNVDTHALHVHDGSTAGGFATAAQGAKADTALQPDAAISYAVTDSAALKAVDVTRRQVVSVKDPSISGEFFLRAGTMPRTADDANFIASGTNGYYWERLNKQVEFDNFYIGAWFRSDDDATMDFYTSTDLENFTRINNGGVRRVKTSFVGGGDPSMLFWREFFYSMVTWTTDGFCDFAIYRTRHGAC
;
A
#
# COMPACT_ATOMS: atom_id res chain seq x y z
N MET A 1 -6.59 -0.66 69.05
CA MET A 1 -5.49 -1.55 68.62
C MET A 1 -5.67 -1.85 67.15
N SER A 2 -4.61 -1.80 66.36
CA SER A 2 -4.61 -2.36 65.01
C SER A 2 -4.15 -3.81 65.07
N THR A 3 -4.82 -4.69 64.33
CA THR A 3 -4.38 -6.08 64.17
C THR A 3 -3.53 -6.15 62.91
N GLN A 4 -2.29 -6.65 63.04
CA GLN A 4 -1.44 -6.87 61.87
C GLN A 4 -1.90 -8.12 61.12
N VAL A 5 -2.23 -7.96 59.84
CA VAL A 5 -2.53 -9.08 58.94
C VAL A 5 -1.28 -9.37 58.12
N GLN A 6 -0.77 -10.61 58.19
CA GLN A 6 0.27 -11.10 57.29
C GLN A 6 -0.34 -12.06 56.28
N LEU A 7 -0.20 -11.73 55.00
CA LEU A 7 -0.59 -12.61 53.92
C LEU A 7 0.46 -13.71 53.71
N ARG A 8 0.03 -14.84 53.15
CA ARG A 8 0.96 -15.88 52.69
C ARG A 8 1.86 -15.29 51.60
N ARG A 9 3.13 -15.68 51.61
CA ARG A 9 4.17 -15.07 50.78
C ARG A 9 5.20 -16.09 50.32
N GLY A 10 5.88 -15.78 49.21
CA GLY A 10 6.93 -16.62 48.62
C GLY A 10 7.65 -15.91 47.49
N SER A 11 8.72 -16.52 46.98
CA SER A 11 9.45 -16.04 45.80
C SER A 11 8.65 -16.25 44.51
N THR A 12 9.13 -15.70 43.40
CA THR A 12 8.53 -15.89 42.07
C THR A 12 8.53 -17.35 41.66
N ALA A 13 9.67 -18.05 41.82
CA ALA A 13 9.77 -19.48 41.50
C ALA A 13 8.82 -20.35 42.34
N GLN A 14 8.57 -19.95 43.59
CA GLN A 14 7.59 -20.63 44.44
C GLN A 14 6.16 -20.33 43.99
N HIS A 15 5.85 -19.10 43.56
CA HIS A 15 4.53 -18.75 43.04
C HIS A 15 4.22 -19.47 41.74
N GLU A 16 5.15 -19.55 40.78
CA GLU A 16 4.94 -20.17 39.45
C GLU A 16 4.45 -21.62 39.50
N SER A 17 4.78 -22.35 40.57
CA SER A 17 4.36 -23.74 40.78
C SER A 17 3.23 -23.90 41.80
N PHE A 18 2.83 -22.82 42.49
CA PHE A 18 1.81 -22.82 43.53
C PHE A 18 0.44 -22.51 42.94
N THR A 19 -0.53 -23.41 43.17
CA THR A 19 -1.95 -23.18 42.89
C THR A 19 -2.67 -23.02 44.22
N SER A 20 -3.24 -21.85 44.47
CA SER A 20 -3.96 -21.59 45.71
C SER A 20 -5.46 -21.85 45.60
N ALA A 21 -6.18 -21.76 46.72
CA ALA A 21 -7.63 -21.83 46.74
C ALA A 21 -8.28 -20.63 46.02
N LEU A 22 -9.54 -20.81 45.59
CA LEU A 22 -10.35 -19.76 44.99
C LEU A 22 -10.44 -18.53 45.92
N ALA A 23 -10.19 -17.35 45.35
CA ALA A 23 -10.20 -16.05 46.02
C ALA A 23 -9.15 -15.88 47.13
N GLU A 24 -8.11 -16.72 47.17
CA GLU A 24 -6.95 -16.47 48.04
C GLU A 24 -6.08 -15.33 47.46
N VAL A 25 -5.45 -14.56 48.36
CA VAL A 25 -4.47 -13.51 48.00
C VAL A 25 -3.13 -13.79 48.66
N THR A 26 -2.07 -13.85 47.86
CA THR A 26 -0.68 -14.05 48.32
C THR A 26 0.23 -12.91 47.88
N VAL A 27 1.39 -12.78 48.51
CA VAL A 27 2.41 -11.76 48.19
C VAL A 27 3.62 -12.42 47.56
N ASN A 28 3.95 -12.04 46.33
CA ASN A 28 5.25 -12.36 45.74
C ASN A 28 6.28 -11.34 46.24
N VAL A 29 7.28 -11.82 46.99
CA VAL A 29 8.26 -10.93 47.65
C VAL A 29 9.34 -10.41 46.71
N ASP A 30 9.57 -11.07 45.57
CA ASP A 30 10.61 -10.63 44.62
C ASP A 30 10.08 -9.47 43.75
N THR A 31 8.81 -9.55 43.36
CA THR A 31 8.15 -8.52 42.52
C THR A 31 7.40 -7.48 43.34
N HIS A 32 7.26 -7.71 44.65
CA HIS A 32 6.45 -6.90 45.57
C HIS A 32 4.99 -6.74 45.11
N ALA A 33 4.44 -7.76 44.44
CA ALA A 33 3.08 -7.75 43.90
C ALA A 33 2.15 -8.66 44.71
N LEU A 34 0.88 -8.29 44.79
CA LEU A 34 -0.19 -9.20 45.23
C LEU A 34 -0.57 -10.12 44.07
N HIS A 35 -0.87 -11.38 44.38
CA HIS A 35 -1.40 -12.37 43.45
C HIS A 35 -2.77 -12.83 43.93
N VAL A 36 -3.76 -12.78 43.04
CA VAL A 36 -5.12 -13.29 43.28
C VAL A 36 -5.27 -14.67 42.63
N HIS A 37 -5.88 -15.62 43.33
CA HIS A 37 -5.98 -17.01 42.87
C HIS A 37 -7.43 -17.42 42.57
N ASP A 38 -7.59 -18.29 41.57
CA ASP A 38 -8.89 -18.79 41.08
C ASP A 38 -9.17 -20.25 41.48
N GLY A 39 -8.26 -20.92 42.19
CA GLY A 39 -8.40 -22.35 42.52
C GLY A 39 -7.81 -23.32 41.49
N SER A 40 -7.35 -22.85 40.33
CA SER A 40 -6.95 -23.70 39.21
C SER A 40 -5.69 -23.28 38.47
N THR A 41 -5.37 -21.99 38.45
CA THR A 41 -4.24 -21.43 37.71
C THR A 41 -3.01 -21.36 38.61
N ALA A 42 -1.97 -22.14 38.30
CA ALA A 42 -0.68 -22.03 38.98
C ALA A 42 -0.07 -20.63 38.78
N GLY A 43 0.50 -20.04 39.83
CA GLY A 43 0.99 -18.66 39.81
C GLY A 43 -0.06 -17.58 40.09
N GLY A 44 -1.35 -17.87 39.84
CA GLY A 44 -2.43 -16.89 39.97
C GLY A 44 -2.23 -15.65 39.08
N PHE A 45 -2.97 -14.58 39.41
CA PHE A 45 -2.99 -13.33 38.66
C PHE A 45 -2.30 -12.22 39.45
N ALA A 46 -1.14 -11.78 38.98
CA ALA A 46 -0.40 -10.68 39.60
C ALA A 46 -1.15 -9.34 39.40
N THR A 47 -1.37 -8.61 40.48
CA THR A 47 -1.78 -7.20 40.42
C THR A 47 -0.60 -6.34 40.01
N ALA A 48 -0.83 -5.28 39.24
CA ALA A 48 0.23 -4.35 38.91
C ALA A 48 0.80 -3.72 40.18
N ALA A 49 2.12 -3.92 40.40
CA ALA A 49 2.83 -3.27 41.50
C ALA A 49 2.70 -1.75 41.35
N GLN A 50 2.44 -1.06 42.47
CA GLN A 50 2.20 0.38 42.53
C GLN A 50 3.46 1.13 42.05
N GLY A 51 3.53 1.41 40.74
CA GLY A 51 4.69 1.97 40.06
C GLY A 51 4.69 1.70 38.55
N ALA A 52 4.14 0.57 38.12
CA ALA A 52 3.70 0.36 36.74
C ALA A 52 2.20 0.62 36.67
N LYS A 53 1.74 1.46 35.74
CA LYS A 53 0.30 1.62 35.52
C LYS A 53 -0.30 0.23 35.23
N ALA A 54 -1.35 -0.16 35.94
CA ALA A 54 -2.09 -1.40 35.67
C ALA A 54 -2.56 -1.52 34.21
N ASP A 55 -2.58 -0.39 33.51
CA ASP A 55 -2.84 -0.23 32.08
C ASP A 55 -1.84 -0.94 31.14
N THR A 56 -0.67 -1.37 31.64
CA THR A 56 0.34 -2.09 30.82
C THR A 56 0.45 -3.59 31.15
N ALA A 57 -0.38 -4.11 32.06
CA ALA A 57 -0.39 -5.54 32.37
C ALA A 57 -1.10 -6.30 31.24
N LEU A 58 -0.32 -6.86 30.32
CA LEU A 58 -0.83 -7.72 29.25
C LEU A 58 -1.50 -8.95 29.88
N GLN A 59 -2.82 -9.05 29.77
CA GLN A 59 -3.55 -10.25 30.21
C GLN A 59 -3.24 -11.43 29.26
N PRO A 60 -3.21 -12.68 29.75
CA PRO A 60 -2.87 -13.85 28.93
C PRO A 60 -3.84 -14.09 27.76
N ASP A 61 -5.07 -13.58 27.83
CA ASP A 61 -6.07 -13.59 26.75
C ASP A 61 -5.96 -12.38 25.80
N ALA A 62 -5.31 -11.29 26.24
CA ALA A 62 -4.96 -10.12 25.43
C ALA A 62 -3.64 -10.29 24.66
N ALA A 63 -2.92 -11.40 24.89
CA ALA A 63 -1.75 -11.77 24.12
C ALA A 63 -2.17 -12.17 22.69
N ILE A 64 -2.20 -11.19 21.78
CA ILE A 64 -2.15 -11.47 20.35
C ILE A 64 -0.75 -12.05 20.08
N SER A 65 -0.66 -13.39 20.07
CA SER A 65 0.53 -14.14 19.69
C SER A 65 0.83 -13.93 18.21
N TYR A 66 1.37 -12.77 17.85
CA TYR A 66 2.11 -12.64 16.60
C TYR A 66 3.51 -13.19 16.87
N ALA A 67 3.79 -14.40 16.36
CA ALA A 67 5.11 -14.98 16.42
C ALA A 67 6.09 -14.10 15.63
N VAL A 68 6.75 -13.17 16.31
CA VAL A 68 7.88 -12.43 15.76
C VAL A 68 9.10 -13.26 16.12
N THR A 69 9.59 -14.02 15.15
CA THR A 69 10.67 -15.00 15.34
C THR A 69 12.04 -14.34 15.63
N ASP A 70 12.11 -12.99 15.62
CA ASP A 70 13.32 -12.25 15.93
C ASP A 70 13.01 -10.96 16.72
N SER A 71 12.95 -11.09 18.04
CA SER A 71 12.47 -10.07 19.00
C SER A 71 13.35 -8.82 19.09
N ALA A 72 14.56 -8.84 18.50
CA ALA A 72 15.48 -7.71 18.55
C ALA A 72 15.05 -6.53 17.66
N ALA A 73 14.25 -6.78 16.62
CA ALA A 73 13.87 -5.78 15.63
C ALA A 73 12.56 -5.02 15.95
N LEU A 74 11.72 -5.54 16.86
CA LEU A 74 10.37 -5.02 17.07
C LEU A 74 10.18 -4.41 18.47
N LYS A 75 10.28 -3.09 18.58
CA LYS A 75 10.24 -2.38 19.88
C LYS A 75 8.88 -1.79 20.29
N ALA A 76 7.88 -1.76 19.41
CA ALA A 76 6.50 -1.44 19.80
C ALA A 76 5.49 -1.86 18.71
N VAL A 77 4.36 -2.43 19.12
CA VAL A 77 3.17 -2.65 18.29
C VAL A 77 2.05 -1.80 18.91
N ASP A 78 1.67 -0.69 18.25
CA ASP A 78 0.53 0.13 18.69
C ASP A 78 -0.76 -0.55 18.21
N VAL A 79 -1.39 -1.33 19.10
CA VAL A 79 -2.60 -2.13 18.81
C VAL A 79 -3.85 -1.24 18.65
N THR A 80 -3.77 0.04 19.03
CA THR A 80 -4.89 0.99 18.96
C THR A 80 -5.07 1.59 17.57
N ARG A 81 -3.98 1.67 16.79
CA ARG A 81 -4.02 2.11 15.40
C ARG A 81 -3.88 0.88 14.52
N ARG A 82 -4.96 0.53 13.83
CA ARG A 82 -4.96 -0.46 12.74
C ARG A 82 -4.20 0.07 11.51
N GLN A 83 -3.01 0.65 11.72
CA GLN A 83 -2.13 1.23 10.72
C GLN A 83 -0.67 1.08 11.18
N VAL A 84 0.01 0.17 10.48
CA VAL A 84 1.46 0.12 10.17
C VAL A 84 2.41 -0.20 11.33
N VAL A 85 2.78 -1.48 11.39
CA VAL A 85 4.02 -1.97 12.00
C VAL A 85 5.17 -1.59 11.08
N SER A 86 6.02 -0.64 11.49
CA SER A 86 7.28 -0.36 10.83
C SER A 86 8.24 -1.51 11.14
N VAL A 87 8.37 -2.46 10.21
CA VAL A 87 9.40 -3.50 10.29
C VAL A 87 10.66 -2.88 9.70
N LYS A 88 11.58 -2.43 10.56
CA LYS A 88 12.96 -2.22 10.11
C LYS A 88 13.59 -3.60 9.95
N ASP A 89 13.50 -4.15 8.75
CA ASP A 89 14.40 -5.21 8.33
C ASP A 89 15.80 -4.56 8.14
N PRO A 90 16.85 -5.01 8.85
CA PRO A 90 18.20 -4.45 8.71
C PRO A 90 18.81 -4.64 7.31
N SER A 91 18.19 -5.44 6.42
CA SER A 91 18.58 -5.58 5.02
C SER A 91 17.95 -4.54 4.07
N ILE A 92 16.98 -3.75 4.55
CA ILE A 92 16.26 -2.76 3.73
C ILE A 92 16.59 -1.36 4.23
N SER A 93 17.36 -0.61 3.44
CA SER A 93 17.87 0.72 3.79
C SER A 93 16.84 1.87 3.71
N GLY A 94 15.54 1.57 3.77
CA GLY A 94 14.45 2.55 3.64
C GLY A 94 13.24 2.25 4.52
N GLU A 95 12.46 3.29 4.84
CA GLU A 95 11.21 3.14 5.58
C GLU A 95 10.11 2.53 4.71
N PHE A 96 9.45 1.49 5.23
CA PHE A 96 8.44 0.71 4.52
C PHE A 96 7.02 1.25 4.77
N PHE A 97 6.39 1.84 3.75
CA PHE A 97 5.02 2.37 3.81
C PHE A 97 4.05 1.53 2.96
N LEU A 98 2.95 1.05 3.57
CA LEU A 98 1.84 0.39 2.89
C LEU A 98 0.82 1.43 2.42
N ARG A 99 0.58 1.54 1.11
CA ARG A 99 -0.52 2.37 0.56
C ARG A 99 -1.56 1.47 -0.11
N ALA A 100 -2.80 1.51 0.36
CA ALA A 100 -3.91 0.79 -0.26
C ALA A 100 -4.51 1.62 -1.40
N GLY A 101 -4.65 1.02 -2.60
CA GLY A 101 -5.32 1.65 -3.74
C GLY A 101 -5.75 0.62 -4.77
N THR A 102 -6.91 0.86 -5.42
CA THR A 102 -7.45 0.01 -6.49
C THR A 102 -6.78 0.39 -7.82
N MET A 103 -6.06 -0.53 -8.47
CA MET A 103 -5.46 -0.29 -9.79
C MET A 103 -6.23 -1.03 -10.91
N PRO A 104 -6.27 -0.49 -12.16
CA PRO A 104 -6.71 -1.22 -13.34
C PRO A 104 -5.70 -2.33 -13.68
N ARG A 105 -6.21 -3.56 -13.73
CA ARG A 105 -5.48 -4.81 -13.96
C ARG A 105 -4.93 -4.88 -15.39
N THR A 106 -3.62 -4.73 -15.57
CA THR A 106 -2.89 -5.29 -16.73
C THR A 106 -1.69 -6.03 -16.16
N ALA A 107 -1.72 -7.36 -16.23
CA ALA A 107 -0.78 -8.22 -15.54
C ALA A 107 -0.02 -9.04 -16.58
N ASP A 108 1.16 -8.59 -16.94
CA ASP A 108 2.23 -9.41 -17.51
C ASP A 108 3.45 -9.15 -16.63
N ASP A 109 3.68 -10.03 -15.65
CA ASP A 109 5.01 -10.43 -15.18
C ASP A 109 4.89 -11.50 -14.08
N ALA A 110 5.63 -12.59 -14.28
CA ALA A 110 5.58 -13.84 -13.54
C ALA A 110 6.14 -13.78 -12.09
N ASN A 111 6.11 -12.61 -11.44
CA ASN A 111 6.58 -12.43 -10.06
C ASN A 111 5.50 -11.83 -9.13
N PHE A 112 4.23 -11.98 -9.51
CA PHE A 112 3.09 -11.35 -8.86
C PHE A 112 2.49 -12.24 -7.76
N ILE A 113 2.82 -11.96 -6.50
CA ILE A 113 2.12 -12.55 -5.35
C ILE A 113 0.80 -11.77 -5.15
N ALA A 114 -0.27 -12.24 -5.80
CA ALA A 114 -1.62 -11.76 -5.56
C ALA A 114 -2.16 -12.38 -4.25
N SER A 115 -2.38 -11.58 -3.21
CA SER A 115 -3.32 -11.94 -2.15
C SER A 115 -4.71 -11.38 -2.50
N GLY A 116 -5.73 -12.23 -2.40
CA GLY A 116 -7.01 -12.10 -3.10
C GLY A 116 -7.89 -10.89 -2.77
N THR A 117 -8.92 -10.72 -3.61
CA THR A 117 -10.12 -9.83 -3.60
C THR A 117 -9.95 -8.34 -3.25
N ASN A 118 -8.93 -7.92 -2.50
CA ASN A 118 -8.49 -6.54 -2.31
C ASN A 118 -6.96 -6.55 -2.27
N GLY A 119 -6.34 -6.60 -3.46
CA GLY A 119 -4.89 -6.69 -3.61
C GLY A 119 -4.19 -5.47 -3.01
N TYR A 120 -3.34 -5.71 -2.02
CA TYR A 120 -2.37 -4.73 -1.52
C TYR A 120 -1.08 -4.90 -2.32
N TYR A 121 -0.61 -3.82 -2.95
CA TYR A 121 0.58 -3.84 -3.81
C TYR A 121 1.77 -3.18 -3.14
N TRP A 122 2.95 -3.69 -3.49
CA TRP A 122 4.24 -3.16 -3.07
C TRP A 122 4.76 -2.26 -4.19
N GLU A 123 4.67 -0.94 -4.03
CA GLU A 123 5.45 -0.03 -4.85
C GLU A 123 6.60 0.51 -4.01
N ARG A 124 7.83 0.44 -4.55
CA ARG A 124 8.98 1.12 -3.94
C ARG A 124 8.71 2.62 -3.96
N LEU A 125 8.26 3.17 -2.84
CA LEU A 125 7.95 4.60 -2.64
C LEU A 125 9.20 5.50 -2.54
N ASN A 126 10.34 5.03 -3.05
CA ASN A 126 11.61 5.77 -3.11
C ASN A 126 12.07 6.07 -4.55
N LYS A 127 11.23 5.85 -5.55
CA LYS A 127 11.42 6.60 -6.79
C LYS A 127 10.87 8.00 -6.50
N GLN A 128 11.74 9.01 -6.37
CA GLN A 128 11.35 10.30 -6.94
C GLN A 128 10.78 9.93 -8.31
N VAL A 129 9.53 10.28 -8.58
CA VAL A 129 9.03 10.23 -9.96
C VAL A 129 9.76 11.36 -10.67
N GLU A 130 11.05 11.15 -10.91
CA GLU A 130 11.71 11.69 -12.07
C GLU A 130 10.83 11.20 -13.21
N PHE A 131 10.24 12.13 -13.94
CA PHE A 131 9.55 11.80 -15.17
C PHE A 131 10.64 11.30 -16.12
N ASP A 132 11.03 10.03 -15.96
CA ASP A 132 11.85 9.28 -16.88
C ASP A 132 11.09 9.35 -18.20
N ASN A 133 11.52 10.27 -19.06
CA ASN A 133 11.08 10.54 -20.41
C ASN A 133 9.58 10.27 -20.70
N PHE A 134 8.78 11.32 -20.76
CA PHE A 134 7.39 11.21 -21.22
C PHE A 134 7.33 11.32 -22.75
N TYR A 135 6.96 10.22 -23.41
CA TYR A 135 6.81 10.15 -24.87
C TYR A 135 5.34 10.25 -25.27
N ILE A 136 5.08 10.98 -26.36
CA ILE A 136 3.75 11.09 -26.98
C ILE A 136 3.84 10.51 -28.39
N GLY A 137 2.99 9.52 -28.68
CA GLY A 137 2.80 8.95 -30.01
C GLY A 137 1.43 9.31 -30.58
N ALA A 138 1.35 9.37 -31.91
CA ALA A 138 0.09 9.50 -32.64
C ALA A 138 0.09 8.52 -33.81
N TRP A 139 -0.99 7.74 -33.94
CA TRP A 139 -1.17 6.77 -35.02
C TRP A 139 -2.61 6.78 -35.51
N PHE A 140 -2.81 6.36 -36.76
CA PHE A 140 -4.13 6.01 -37.25
C PHE A 140 -4.57 4.69 -36.67
N ARG A 141 -5.87 4.56 -36.39
CA ARG A 141 -6.43 3.34 -35.82
C ARG A 141 -6.30 2.14 -36.76
N SER A 142 -6.39 2.40 -38.07
CA SER A 142 -6.19 1.43 -39.13
C SER A 142 -5.95 2.17 -40.44
N ASP A 143 -5.39 1.48 -41.44
CA ASP A 143 -5.14 2.05 -42.77
C ASP A 143 -6.41 2.60 -43.43
N ASP A 144 -7.59 2.06 -43.10
CA ASP A 144 -8.88 2.51 -43.65
C ASP A 144 -9.65 3.50 -42.75
N ASP A 145 -9.09 3.90 -41.59
CA ASP A 145 -9.76 4.78 -40.64
C ASP A 145 -9.02 6.12 -40.51
N ALA A 146 -9.69 7.20 -40.91
CA ALA A 146 -9.21 8.59 -40.73
C ALA A 146 -9.29 9.08 -39.26
N THR A 147 -9.37 8.15 -38.31
CA THR A 147 -9.38 8.42 -36.88
C THR A 147 -7.98 8.31 -36.32
N MET A 148 -7.49 9.42 -35.80
CA MET A 148 -6.19 9.49 -35.14
C MET A 148 -6.34 9.27 -33.64
N ASP A 149 -5.56 8.33 -33.12
CA ASP A 149 -5.47 8.01 -31.71
C ASP A 149 -4.14 8.52 -31.13
N PHE A 150 -4.16 8.95 -29.87
CA PHE A 150 -2.99 9.46 -29.15
C PHE A 150 -2.58 8.48 -28.07
N TYR A 151 -1.27 8.35 -27.88
CA TYR A 151 -0.68 7.39 -26.98
C TYR A 151 0.43 8.02 -26.16
N THR A 152 0.67 7.48 -24.98
CA THR A 152 1.77 7.87 -24.11
C THR A 152 2.58 6.66 -23.70
N SER A 153 3.90 6.84 -23.55
CA SER A 153 4.83 5.83 -23.08
C SER A 153 5.90 6.48 -22.19
N THR A 154 6.46 5.71 -21.27
CA THR A 154 7.63 6.10 -20.45
C THR A 154 8.91 5.37 -20.86
N ASP A 155 8.84 4.45 -21.81
CA ASP A 155 9.90 3.49 -22.14
C ASP A 155 10.14 3.30 -23.66
N LEU A 156 9.35 3.95 -24.53
CA LEU A 156 9.33 3.76 -26.00
C LEU A 156 8.90 2.35 -26.46
N GLU A 157 8.48 1.47 -25.57
CA GLU A 157 8.07 0.11 -25.90
C GLU A 157 6.57 -0.08 -25.66
N ASN A 158 6.08 0.39 -24.51
CA ASN A 158 4.70 0.21 -24.07
C ASN A 158 3.91 1.51 -24.21
N PHE A 159 3.02 1.56 -25.20
CA PHE A 159 2.18 2.72 -25.49
C PHE A 159 0.74 2.51 -25.02
N THR A 160 0.27 3.41 -24.15
CA THR A 160 -1.12 3.42 -23.66
C THR A 160 -1.92 4.51 -24.36
N ARG A 161 -3.09 4.17 -24.92
CA ARG A 161 -3.98 5.14 -25.57
C ARG A 161 -4.63 6.07 -24.56
N ILE A 162 -4.66 7.38 -24.83
CA ILE A 162 -5.15 8.39 -23.87
C ILE A 162 -6.48 9.06 -24.26
N ASN A 163 -6.93 8.91 -25.51
CA ASN A 163 -8.18 9.49 -25.97
C ASN A 163 -9.28 8.42 -26.13
N ASN A 164 -10.51 8.78 -25.76
CA ASN A 164 -11.69 7.93 -25.95
C ASN A 164 -12.51 8.46 -27.14
N GLY A 165 -12.64 7.66 -28.20
CA GLY A 165 -13.38 8.02 -29.42
C GLY A 165 -12.52 8.50 -30.59
N GLY A 166 -11.22 8.79 -30.38
CA GLY A 166 -10.34 9.24 -31.46
C GLY A 166 -10.61 10.68 -31.92
N VAL A 167 -9.63 11.33 -32.54
CA VAL A 167 -9.87 12.60 -33.24
C VAL A 167 -10.17 12.28 -34.70
N ARG A 168 -11.47 12.25 -35.05
CA ARG A 168 -11.92 12.05 -36.43
C ARG A 168 -11.69 13.31 -37.24
N ARG A 169 -10.78 13.25 -38.21
CA ARG A 169 -10.28 14.45 -38.88
C ARG A 169 -11.07 14.85 -40.13
N VAL A 170 -11.93 14.01 -40.72
CA VAL A 170 -12.75 14.38 -41.91
C VAL A 170 -14.12 13.67 -41.99
N LYS A 171 -15.07 14.25 -42.74
CA LYS A 171 -16.48 13.85 -42.86
C LYS A 171 -16.88 13.21 -44.21
N THR A 172 -15.99 13.06 -45.19
CA THR A 172 -16.33 12.58 -46.55
C THR A 172 -15.46 11.40 -46.96
N SER A 173 -15.96 10.60 -47.90
CA SER A 173 -15.45 9.30 -48.36
C SER A 173 -13.94 9.26 -48.55
N PHE A 174 -13.25 8.52 -47.68
CA PHE A 174 -11.79 8.47 -47.55
C PHE A 174 -11.30 7.05 -47.88
N VAL A 175 -10.16 6.93 -48.55
CA VAL A 175 -9.45 5.66 -48.81
C VAL A 175 -8.02 5.81 -48.29
N GLY A 176 -7.91 5.84 -46.97
CA GLY A 176 -6.67 5.76 -46.22
C GLY A 176 -5.97 7.09 -45.88
N GLY A 177 -5.62 7.19 -44.60
CA GLY A 177 -4.81 8.26 -44.02
C GLY A 177 -3.50 7.68 -43.52
N GLY A 178 -2.39 8.31 -43.92
CA GLY A 178 -1.03 7.91 -43.53
C GLY A 178 -0.32 9.01 -42.76
N ASP A 179 0.73 8.63 -42.03
CA ASP A 179 1.80 9.53 -41.58
C ASP A 179 1.36 10.79 -40.80
N PRO A 180 0.82 10.65 -39.57
CA PRO A 180 0.51 11.81 -38.77
C PRO A 180 1.80 12.51 -38.33
N SER A 181 1.82 13.84 -38.48
CA SER A 181 2.87 14.68 -37.91
C SER A 181 2.27 15.77 -37.05
N MET A 182 2.99 16.17 -36.01
CA MET A 182 2.50 17.11 -35.01
C MET A 182 3.52 18.23 -34.76
N LEU A 183 3.01 19.44 -34.61
CA LEU A 183 3.81 20.62 -34.28
C LEU A 183 3.11 21.42 -33.19
N PHE A 184 3.82 21.71 -32.12
CA PHE A 184 3.40 22.71 -31.14
C PHE A 184 4.15 24.01 -31.40
N TRP A 185 3.42 25.08 -31.70
CA TRP A 185 4.02 26.38 -31.98
C TRP A 185 3.11 27.50 -31.51
N ARG A 186 3.68 28.43 -30.72
CA ARG A 186 3.00 29.63 -30.21
C ARG A 186 1.61 29.31 -29.63
N GLU A 187 1.57 28.35 -28.71
CA GLU A 187 0.35 27.91 -27.98
C GLU A 187 -0.67 27.13 -28.82
N PHE A 188 -0.40 26.94 -30.11
CA PHE A 188 -1.26 26.14 -30.98
C PHE A 188 -0.69 24.75 -31.20
N PHE A 189 -1.60 23.79 -31.20
CA PHE A 189 -1.32 22.44 -31.64
C PHE A 189 -1.77 22.29 -33.09
N TYR A 190 -0.82 21.94 -33.95
CA TYR A 190 -1.03 21.61 -35.34
C TYR A 190 -0.82 20.12 -35.54
N SER A 191 -1.69 19.51 -36.33
CA SER A 191 -1.49 18.16 -36.84
C SER A 191 -1.61 18.17 -38.35
N MET A 192 -0.68 17.52 -39.02
CA MET A 192 -0.72 17.32 -40.46
C MET A 192 -0.99 15.85 -40.73
N VAL A 193 -1.76 15.58 -41.77
CA VAL A 193 -2.14 14.22 -42.19
C VAL A 193 -2.02 14.17 -43.70
N THR A 194 -1.38 13.13 -44.22
CA THR A 194 -1.44 12.81 -45.65
C THR A 194 -2.67 11.95 -45.92
N TRP A 195 -3.29 12.15 -47.07
CA TRP A 195 -4.37 11.27 -47.53
C TRP A 195 -4.16 10.87 -48.97
N THR A 196 -4.80 9.74 -49.28
CA THR A 196 -4.97 9.27 -50.64
C THR A 196 -6.44 9.27 -51.01
N THR A 197 -6.77 9.80 -52.19
CA THR A 197 -8.13 9.68 -52.76
C THR A 197 -7.98 9.48 -54.26
N ASP A 198 -8.56 8.40 -54.78
CA ASP A 198 -8.63 8.09 -56.21
C ASP A 198 -7.29 8.29 -56.98
N GLY A 199 -6.18 7.87 -56.38
CA GLY A 199 -4.85 7.93 -56.98
C GLY A 199 -4.08 9.24 -56.80
N PHE A 200 -4.61 10.19 -56.01
CA PHE A 200 -3.90 11.41 -55.61
C PHE A 200 -3.45 11.34 -54.15
N CYS A 201 -2.21 11.76 -53.87
CA CYS A 201 -1.70 11.96 -52.51
C CYS A 201 -1.68 13.47 -52.20
N ASP A 202 -2.30 13.89 -51.10
CA ASP A 202 -2.30 15.30 -50.65
C ASP A 202 -2.22 15.37 -49.12
N PHE A 203 -2.17 16.56 -48.53
CA PHE A 203 -2.11 16.75 -47.07
C PHE A 203 -3.03 17.89 -46.57
N ALA A 204 -3.52 17.80 -45.33
CA ALA A 204 -4.11 18.94 -44.63
C ALA A 204 -3.48 19.16 -43.29
N ILE A 205 -3.58 20.42 -42.88
CA ILE A 205 -3.18 20.90 -41.57
C ILE A 205 -4.44 21.26 -40.79
N TYR A 206 -4.57 20.65 -39.62
CA TYR A 206 -5.59 20.99 -38.65
C TYR A 206 -4.92 21.71 -37.48
N ARG A 207 -5.60 22.71 -36.93
CA ARG A 207 -5.14 23.43 -35.73
C ARG A 207 -6.19 23.39 -34.63
N THR A 208 -5.76 23.45 -33.38
CA THR A 208 -6.65 23.76 -32.27
C THR A 208 -7.23 25.17 -32.44
N ARG A 209 -8.51 25.34 -32.08
CA ARG A 209 -9.17 26.66 -32.04
C ARG A 209 -9.11 27.20 -30.62
N HIS A 210 -8.86 28.50 -30.48
CA HIS A 210 -8.98 29.17 -29.19
C HIS A 210 -10.46 29.13 -28.72
N GLY A 211 -10.71 28.60 -27.52
CA GLY A 211 -11.98 28.80 -26.80
C GLY A 211 -13.16 27.87 -27.15
N ALA A 212 -12.93 26.58 -27.42
CA ALA A 212 -14.01 25.61 -27.49
C ALA A 212 -13.76 24.45 -26.51
N CYS A 213 -14.37 24.57 -25.34
CA CYS A 213 -14.79 23.45 -24.50
C CYS A 213 -16.31 23.37 -24.59
#